data_AF-A0A370LRN0-F1
#
_entry.id   AF-A0A370LRN0-F1
#
_cell.length_a   1.000
_cell.length_b   1.000
_cell.length_c   1.000
_cell.angle_alpha   90.00
_cell.angle_beta   90.00
_cell.angle_gamma   90.00
#
_symmetry.space_group_name_H-M   'P 1'
#
loop_
_entity.id
_entity.type
_entity.pdbx_description
1 polymer ?
#
loop_
_entity_poly.entity_id
_entity_poly.type
_entity_poly.pdbx_seq_one_letter_code
_entity_poly.pdbx_strand_id
1 'polypeptide(L)'
;MNANAQFLNEARVLEKKWASTKLLNGIEDRFTRSTTAVLLENQRLFNETATDTSDIAQFKRISIPLIRRIYPQLIANKVVSVQPLLGPTGLVYYLRFRYSSNKGATRGADNNSGFPTDDANSLQQLASGDANLDIYYSSDFVQNETSSTDAGGDVTSVFSPFEHTPIIAGTMTGTVYDGSTAVQTFTVSQAGTFTFTTVNSDTQLATAGTLDVTTGEMTLTWDGDPGANHVVVSYEYNMECNQDLPEINLVVESDDIVAKTRKLKATWSYEAQQDLRSQHNLDAEAELTAVLAQEINLEIDREVLTDLRNNAGTVSAWDYNTSLGDNIKEKYESLYIKIVEVSNIVHRKTLRGGCNWIVTSPEVASIFETATAGFAPSPSETFTSSLGIQYVGTVNNRWRLYKDPLFPSGQLLMGYKGDSYMDSGYFFCPYVPLTQTPVVLDPESFCPRKGLLTRYGKKLLREGSKFYARLSIANFII
;
A
#
# COMPACT_ATOMS: atom_id res chain seq x y z
N MET A 1 -17.92 28.10 -33.51
CA MET A 1 -19.15 28.79 -33.96
C MET A 1 -19.66 28.37 -35.35
N ASN A 2 -18.94 27.54 -36.15
CA ASN A 2 -19.37 27.23 -37.54
C ASN A 2 -20.38 26.06 -37.71
N ALA A 3 -20.56 25.18 -36.72
CA ALA A 3 -21.49 24.06 -36.86
C ALA A 3 -22.97 24.51 -36.81
N ASN A 4 -23.32 25.40 -35.88
CA ASN A 4 -24.71 25.89 -35.74
C ASN A 4 -25.19 26.66 -36.98
N ALA A 5 -24.30 27.37 -37.68
CA ALA A 5 -24.64 28.08 -38.91
C ALA A 5 -24.92 27.13 -40.09
N GLN A 6 -24.25 25.97 -40.15
CA GLN A 6 -24.51 24.95 -41.17
C GLN A 6 -25.84 24.25 -40.95
N PHE A 7 -26.15 23.86 -39.70
CA PHE A 7 -27.45 23.24 -39.36
C PHE A 7 -28.65 24.16 -39.61
N LEU A 8 -28.51 25.46 -39.34
CA LEU A 8 -29.57 26.44 -39.63
C LEU A 8 -29.77 26.67 -41.13
N ASN A 9 -28.70 26.60 -41.92
CA ASN A 9 -28.79 26.69 -43.38
C ASN A 9 -29.43 25.44 -43.99
N GLU A 10 -29.10 24.26 -43.50
CA GLU A 10 -29.69 22.99 -43.93
C GLU A 10 -31.19 22.91 -43.59
N ALA A 11 -31.57 23.31 -42.37
CA ALA A 11 -32.97 23.40 -41.97
C ALA A 11 -33.78 24.37 -42.85
N ARG A 12 -33.19 25.50 -43.28
CA ARG A 12 -33.85 26.47 -44.16
C ARG A 12 -34.07 25.93 -45.59
N VAL A 13 -33.15 25.09 -46.08
CA VAL A 13 -33.28 24.42 -47.38
C VAL A 13 -34.40 23.37 -47.33
N LEU A 14 -34.47 22.59 -46.25
CA LEU A 14 -35.51 21.58 -46.03
C LEU A 14 -36.90 22.22 -45.89
N GLU A 15 -37.02 23.33 -45.15
CA GLU A 15 -38.29 24.07 -45.03
C GLU A 15 -38.80 24.54 -46.39
N LYS A 16 -37.93 25.11 -47.24
CA LYS A 16 -38.30 25.58 -48.59
C LYS A 16 -38.78 24.43 -49.49
N LYS A 17 -38.13 23.27 -49.40
CA LYS A 17 -38.48 22.08 -50.17
C LYS A 17 -39.85 21.55 -49.79
N TRP A 18 -40.11 21.35 -48.50
CA TRP A 18 -41.38 20.81 -48.00
C TRP A 18 -42.53 21.81 -48.07
N ALA A 19 -42.27 23.12 -48.02
CA ALA A 19 -43.30 24.15 -48.21
C ALA A 19 -43.95 24.09 -49.61
N SER A 20 -43.20 23.67 -50.64
CA SER A 20 -43.74 23.53 -52.01
C SER A 20 -44.84 22.46 -52.14
N THR A 21 -44.85 21.48 -51.23
CA THR A 21 -45.82 20.37 -51.23
C THR A 21 -47.15 20.71 -50.53
N LYS A 22 -47.28 21.96 -50.02
CA LYS A 22 -48.41 22.46 -49.20
C LYS A 22 -48.62 21.76 -47.85
N LEU A 23 -47.79 20.78 -47.49
CA LEU A 23 -47.89 20.00 -46.24
C LEU A 23 -47.49 20.80 -44.98
N LEU A 24 -46.83 21.95 -45.15
CA LEU A 24 -46.43 22.84 -44.04
C LEU A 24 -47.36 24.06 -43.88
N ASN A 25 -48.47 24.12 -44.61
CA ASN A 25 -49.40 25.25 -44.53
C ASN A 25 -50.27 25.16 -43.27
N GLY A 26 -50.36 26.27 -42.53
CA GLY A 26 -51.16 26.38 -41.30
C GLY A 26 -50.37 26.37 -39.98
N ILE A 27 -49.05 26.10 -40.02
CA ILE A 27 -48.17 26.20 -38.84
C ILE A 27 -47.53 27.59 -38.82
N GLU A 28 -47.95 28.48 -37.92
CA GLU A 28 -47.47 29.88 -37.86
C GLU A 28 -46.10 30.02 -37.18
N ASP A 29 -45.79 29.15 -36.22
CA ASP A 29 -44.50 29.18 -35.49
C ASP A 29 -43.34 28.62 -36.35
N ARG A 30 -42.26 29.41 -36.44
CA ARG A 30 -41.10 29.13 -37.30
C ARG A 30 -40.28 27.93 -36.79
N PHE A 31 -40.16 27.76 -35.48
CA PHE A 31 -39.38 26.66 -34.90
C PHE A 31 -40.12 25.32 -35.05
N THR A 32 -41.43 25.32 -34.83
CA THR A 32 -42.28 24.14 -35.05
C THR A 32 -42.32 23.74 -36.53
N ARG A 33 -42.32 24.71 -37.45
CA ARG A 33 -42.30 24.43 -38.89
C ARG A 33 -40.98 23.81 -39.37
N SER A 34 -39.83 24.30 -38.87
CA SER A 34 -38.52 23.76 -39.26
C SER A 34 -38.29 22.34 -38.71
N THR A 35 -38.71 22.08 -37.48
CA THR A 35 -38.65 20.73 -36.88
C THR A 35 -39.59 19.74 -37.58
N THR A 36 -40.80 20.18 -37.96
CA THR A 36 -41.73 19.36 -38.75
C THR A 36 -41.20 19.06 -40.16
N ALA A 37 -40.51 20.02 -40.80
CA ALA A 37 -39.86 19.79 -42.10
C ALA A 37 -38.72 18.76 -42.02
N VAL A 38 -37.95 18.77 -40.92
CA VAL A 38 -36.90 17.78 -40.66
C VAL A 38 -37.50 16.39 -40.38
N LEU A 39 -38.60 16.31 -39.64
CA LEU A 39 -39.33 15.05 -39.42
C LEU A 39 -39.92 14.49 -40.73
N LEU A 40 -40.45 15.35 -41.62
CA LEU A 40 -40.94 14.94 -42.94
C LEU A 40 -39.81 14.44 -43.84
N GLU A 41 -38.61 15.04 -43.79
CA GLU A 41 -37.45 14.53 -44.51
C GLU A 41 -36.99 13.17 -43.97
N ASN A 42 -37.00 12.99 -42.64
CA ASN A 42 -36.67 11.71 -42.01
C ASN A 42 -37.70 10.62 -42.37
N GLN A 43 -38.99 10.96 -42.42
CA GLN A 43 -40.04 10.03 -42.87
C GLN A 43 -39.96 9.76 -44.38
N ARG A 44 -39.51 10.73 -45.19
CA ARG A 44 -39.22 10.48 -46.61
C ARG A 44 -38.04 9.53 -46.79
N LEU A 45 -36.96 9.69 -46.03
CA LEU A 45 -35.83 8.74 -46.05
C LEU A 45 -36.28 7.32 -45.68
N PHE A 46 -37.27 7.22 -44.78
CA PHE A 46 -37.89 5.94 -44.40
C PHE A 46 -38.84 5.37 -45.48
N ASN A 47 -39.51 6.23 -46.26
CA ASN A 47 -40.44 5.81 -47.32
C ASN A 47 -39.80 5.68 -48.72
N GLU A 48 -38.64 6.32 -48.96
CA GLU A 48 -37.78 6.05 -50.13
C GLU A 48 -37.05 4.71 -50.01
N THR A 49 -37.07 4.08 -48.83
CA THR A 49 -36.72 2.66 -48.65
C THR A 49 -37.91 1.72 -48.81
N ALA A 50 -39.11 2.23 -49.12
CA ALA A 50 -40.34 1.45 -49.27
C ALA A 50 -41.04 1.62 -50.63
N THR A 51 -40.42 2.31 -51.59
CA THR A 51 -40.95 2.40 -52.96
C THR A 51 -39.93 1.82 -53.94
N ASP A 52 -40.10 0.54 -54.29
CA ASP A 52 -39.68 0.05 -55.61
C ASP A 52 -40.51 -1.18 -56.01
N THR A 53 -41.39 -0.94 -56.98
CA THR A 53 -42.04 -1.93 -57.82
C THR A 53 -41.02 -2.51 -58.81
N SER A 54 -40.34 -3.60 -58.48
CA SER A 54 -39.80 -4.60 -59.44
C SER A 54 -39.03 -5.68 -58.67
N ASP A 55 -39.09 -6.90 -59.17
CA ASP A 55 -38.59 -8.16 -58.61
C ASP A 55 -37.04 -8.26 -58.64
N ILE A 56 -36.34 -7.22 -58.19
CA ILE A 56 -34.88 -7.18 -58.06
C ILE A 56 -34.53 -7.03 -56.59
N ALA A 57 -34.10 -8.12 -55.97
CA ALA A 57 -33.62 -8.14 -54.59
C ALA A 57 -32.44 -7.15 -54.43
N GLN A 58 -32.67 -6.04 -53.74
CA GLN A 58 -31.60 -5.11 -53.36
C GLN A 58 -30.68 -5.79 -52.33
N PHE A 59 -29.36 -5.72 -52.55
CA PHE A 59 -28.38 -6.18 -51.58
C PHE A 59 -28.50 -5.34 -50.31
N LYS A 60 -29.10 -5.90 -49.25
CA LYS A 60 -29.01 -5.32 -47.91
C LYS A 60 -27.54 -5.25 -47.55
N ARG A 61 -26.99 -4.04 -47.43
CA ARG A 61 -25.65 -3.83 -46.87
C ARG A 61 -25.70 -4.10 -45.36
N ILE A 62 -25.63 -5.37 -44.97
CA ILE A 62 -25.54 -5.86 -43.59
C ILE A 62 -24.07 -5.77 -43.16
N SER A 63 -23.53 -4.55 -43.09
CA SER A 63 -22.22 -4.35 -42.47
C SER A 63 -22.34 -3.22 -41.46
N ILE A 64 -22.73 -3.57 -40.24
CA ILE A 64 -22.61 -2.67 -39.09
C ILE A 64 -21.11 -2.60 -38.74
N PRO A 65 -20.53 -1.40 -38.53
CA PRO A 65 -19.13 -1.29 -38.11
C PRO A 65 -18.92 -2.03 -36.78
N LEU A 66 -17.86 -2.83 -36.70
CA LEU A 66 -17.57 -3.66 -35.53
C LEU A 66 -17.04 -2.77 -34.39
N ILE A 67 -17.71 -2.82 -33.24
CA ILE A 67 -17.27 -2.14 -32.03
C ILE A 67 -16.29 -3.05 -31.29
N ARG A 68 -15.10 -2.54 -31.00
CA ARG A 68 -14.09 -3.23 -30.20
C ARG A 68 -14.14 -2.74 -28.76
N ARG A 69 -13.87 -3.63 -27.81
CA ARG A 69 -13.48 -3.21 -26.45
C ARG A 69 -12.05 -2.68 -26.51
N ILE A 70 -11.82 -1.51 -25.91
CA ILE A 70 -10.50 -0.88 -25.71
C ILE A 70 -9.91 -1.36 -24.37
N TYR A 71 -8.58 -1.39 -24.25
CA TYR A 71 -7.90 -2.21 -23.23
C TYR A 71 -7.03 -1.40 -22.24
N PRO A 72 -6.75 -1.96 -21.04
CA PRO A 72 -6.11 -1.26 -19.93
C PRO A 72 -4.61 -1.06 -20.09
N GLN A 73 -4.11 0.05 -19.51
CA GLN A 73 -2.69 0.28 -19.28
C GLN A 73 -2.21 -0.48 -18.04
N LEU A 74 -0.95 -0.92 -18.06
CA LEU A 74 -0.31 -1.65 -16.97
C LEU A 74 0.18 -0.70 -15.87
N ILE A 75 -0.15 -0.99 -14.61
CA ILE A 75 0.27 -0.15 -13.46
C ILE A 75 1.46 -0.72 -12.67
N ALA A 76 1.76 -2.02 -12.76
CA ALA A 76 2.70 -2.68 -11.84
C ALA A 76 4.03 -1.92 -11.63
N ASN A 77 4.66 -1.42 -12.71
CA ASN A 77 5.92 -0.69 -12.62
C ASN A 77 5.82 0.66 -11.86
N LYS A 78 4.62 1.24 -11.72
CA LYS A 78 4.43 2.49 -10.97
C LYS A 78 4.19 2.26 -9.47
N VAL A 79 3.77 1.07 -9.07
CA VAL A 79 3.34 0.75 -7.69
C VAL A 79 4.37 -0.10 -6.94
N VAL A 80 5.04 -1.03 -7.63
CA VAL A 80 6.00 -1.98 -7.03
C VAL A 80 7.36 -1.92 -7.71
N SER A 81 8.41 -2.41 -7.06
CA SER A 81 9.73 -2.52 -7.68
C SER A 81 9.75 -3.70 -8.67
N VAL A 82 10.56 -3.54 -9.72
CA VAL A 82 10.72 -4.57 -10.75
C VAL A 82 12.17 -5.06 -10.75
N GLN A 83 12.36 -6.35 -10.55
CA GLN A 83 13.69 -6.99 -10.54
C GLN A 83 13.67 -8.26 -11.39
N PRO A 84 14.18 -8.22 -12.63
CA PRO A 84 14.20 -9.40 -13.49
C PRO A 84 15.01 -10.55 -12.86
N LEU A 85 14.51 -11.78 -12.97
CA LEU A 85 15.25 -12.97 -12.53
C LEU A 85 16.18 -13.46 -13.65
N LEU A 86 17.41 -13.80 -13.31
CA LEU A 86 18.33 -14.48 -14.22
C LEU A 86 18.08 -16.00 -14.28
N GLY A 87 17.53 -16.57 -13.20
CA GLY A 87 17.18 -17.99 -13.07
C GLY A 87 15.74 -18.22 -12.60
N PRO A 88 15.26 -19.47 -12.55
CA PRO A 88 13.90 -19.79 -12.10
C PRO A 88 13.66 -19.47 -10.62
N THR A 89 14.73 -19.36 -9.82
CA THR A 89 14.72 -18.99 -8.42
C THR A 89 15.74 -17.87 -8.19
N GLY A 90 15.36 -16.86 -7.42
CA GLY A 90 16.25 -15.81 -6.93
C GLY A 90 16.20 -15.72 -5.40
N LEU A 91 17.28 -15.26 -4.79
CA LEU A 91 17.32 -14.93 -3.37
C LEU A 91 17.45 -13.41 -3.24
N VAL A 92 16.64 -12.81 -2.37
CA VAL A 92 16.78 -11.42 -1.96
C VAL A 92 17.41 -11.41 -0.59
N TYR A 93 18.56 -10.75 -0.48
CA TYR A 93 19.25 -10.57 0.79
C TYR A 93 18.93 -9.21 1.37
N TYR A 94 18.77 -9.14 2.68
CA TYR A 94 18.68 -7.89 3.39
C TYR A 94 19.53 -7.92 4.66
N LEU A 95 20.13 -6.77 4.96
CA LEU A 95 20.97 -6.56 6.13
C LEU A 95 20.10 -6.04 7.26
N ARG A 96 20.20 -6.67 8.43
CA ARG A 96 19.53 -6.25 9.64
C ARG A 96 20.57 -5.96 10.72
N PHE A 97 20.43 -4.81 11.35
CA PHE A 97 21.26 -4.43 12.49
C PHE A 97 20.43 -4.62 13.77
N ARG A 98 21.05 -5.22 14.79
CA ARG A 98 20.42 -5.47 16.08
C ARG A 98 21.33 -5.05 17.22
N TYR A 99 20.72 -4.65 18.33
CA TYR A 99 21.43 -4.57 19.61
C TYR A 99 21.89 -5.98 20.01
N SER A 100 23.19 -6.12 20.31
CA SER A 100 23.84 -7.42 20.54
C SER A 100 24.06 -7.67 22.04
N SER A 101 24.50 -6.64 22.77
CA SER A 101 24.68 -6.72 24.21
C SER A 101 23.52 -6.07 24.96
N ASN A 102 23.35 -6.47 26.22
CA ASN A 102 22.43 -5.80 27.11
C ASN A 102 23.02 -4.48 27.60
N LYS A 103 22.15 -3.49 27.80
CA LYS A 103 22.45 -2.24 28.48
C LYS A 103 21.17 -1.60 29.00
N GLY A 104 21.04 -1.51 30.32
CA GLY A 104 19.87 -0.89 30.93
C GLY A 104 18.58 -1.63 30.54
N ALA A 105 17.60 -0.88 30.05
CA ALA A 105 16.35 -1.44 29.53
C ALA A 105 16.52 -2.21 28.21
N THR A 106 17.61 -2.00 27.46
CA THR A 106 17.85 -2.66 26.17
C THR A 106 18.43 -4.07 26.42
N ARG A 107 17.68 -5.14 26.07
CA ARG A 107 18.08 -6.54 26.30
C ARG A 107 18.46 -7.27 25.00
N GLY A 108 19.64 -6.95 24.47
CA GLY A 108 20.17 -7.53 23.23
C GLY A 108 20.55 -9.03 23.33
N ALA A 109 21.18 -9.44 24.42
CA ALA A 109 21.81 -10.75 24.60
C ALA A 109 20.80 -11.86 25.00
N ASP A 110 19.81 -11.52 25.82
CA ASP A 110 18.83 -12.49 26.37
C ASP A 110 17.80 -12.93 25.32
N ASN A 111 17.55 -12.09 24.31
CA ASN A 111 16.58 -12.33 23.23
C ASN A 111 17.18 -13.03 22.00
N ASN A 112 18.41 -13.56 22.10
CA ASN A 112 19.12 -14.18 20.98
C ASN A 112 18.73 -15.66 20.73
N SER A 113 17.74 -16.19 21.48
CA SER A 113 17.21 -17.55 21.30
C SER A 113 16.15 -17.60 20.19
N GLY A 114 16.58 -17.97 18.98
CA GLY A 114 15.70 -18.36 17.88
C GLY A 114 15.47 -17.29 16.80
N PHE A 115 15.08 -17.73 15.61
CA PHE A 115 14.73 -16.87 14.48
C PHE A 115 13.60 -15.91 14.93
N PRO A 116 13.82 -14.59 15.07
CA PRO A 116 12.82 -13.76 15.70
C PRO A 116 11.67 -13.49 14.74
N THR A 117 10.48 -13.89 15.15
CA THR A 117 9.22 -13.24 14.77
C THR A 117 9.10 -12.00 15.65
N ASP A 118 9.00 -10.83 15.03
CA ASP A 118 8.98 -9.50 15.65
C ASP A 118 10.26 -9.14 16.44
N ASP A 119 11.11 -8.29 15.88
CA ASP A 119 12.46 -8.04 16.44
C ASP A 119 12.40 -6.92 17.48
N ALA A 120 12.21 -7.30 18.74
CA ALA A 120 12.36 -6.38 19.88
C ALA A 120 13.75 -5.73 19.95
N ASN A 121 14.75 -6.27 19.25
CA ASN A 121 16.13 -5.79 19.26
C ASN A 121 16.51 -5.06 17.97
N SER A 122 15.58 -4.80 17.04
CA SER A 122 15.90 -4.06 15.82
C SER A 122 16.21 -2.61 16.12
N LEU A 123 17.28 -2.10 15.52
CA LEU A 123 17.63 -0.70 15.68
C LEU A 123 16.50 0.21 15.17
N GLN A 124 16.37 1.36 15.83
CA GLN A 124 15.53 2.51 15.45
C GLN A 124 14.04 2.31 15.66
N GLN A 125 13.48 1.15 15.33
CA GLN A 125 12.02 0.98 15.34
C GLN A 125 11.53 -0.46 15.48
N LEU A 126 10.41 -0.63 16.19
CA LEU A 126 9.63 -1.86 16.25
C LEU A 126 8.69 -1.99 15.03
N ALA A 127 8.14 -3.19 14.80
CA ALA A 127 7.16 -3.38 13.71
C ALA A 127 5.84 -2.61 13.91
N SER A 128 5.49 -2.27 15.16
CA SER A 128 4.33 -1.43 15.51
C SER A 128 4.45 -0.01 14.96
N GLY A 129 5.68 0.46 14.73
CA GLY A 129 5.97 1.83 14.36
C GLY A 129 6.50 2.69 15.52
N ASP A 130 6.65 2.11 16.72
CA ASP A 130 7.20 2.80 17.88
C ASP A 130 8.73 2.85 17.82
N ALA A 131 9.31 3.94 18.33
CA ALA A 131 10.76 4.09 18.36
C ALA A 131 11.39 3.02 19.26
N ASN A 132 12.33 2.26 18.71
CA ASN A 132 13.16 1.31 19.43
C ASN A 132 14.58 1.84 19.57
N LEU A 133 14.69 3.11 19.95
CA LEU A 133 15.95 3.81 20.07
C LEU A 133 16.21 4.08 21.54
N ASP A 134 17.24 3.44 22.07
CA ASP A 134 17.84 3.85 23.33
C ASP A 134 18.85 4.97 23.05
N ILE A 135 18.54 6.17 23.53
CA ILE A 135 19.33 7.39 23.33
C ILE A 135 20.70 7.25 24.02
N TYR A 136 20.78 6.43 25.06
CA TYR A 136 21.96 6.27 25.90
C TYR A 136 22.74 5.00 25.60
N TYR A 137 22.41 4.25 24.54
CA TYR A 137 23.08 2.98 24.25
C TYR A 137 24.60 3.13 24.08
N SER A 138 25.07 4.22 23.48
CA SER A 138 26.51 4.48 23.28
C SER A 138 27.18 5.33 24.38
N SER A 139 26.43 5.87 25.35
CA SER A 139 26.99 6.73 26.40
C SER A 139 27.54 5.93 27.58
N ASP A 140 28.09 6.64 28.55
CA ASP A 140 28.37 6.16 29.92
C ASP A 140 27.09 5.97 30.75
N PHE A 141 26.00 6.67 30.43
CA PHE A 141 24.73 6.50 31.14
C PHE A 141 24.03 5.18 30.78
N VAL A 142 23.57 4.47 31.82
CA VAL A 142 22.73 3.26 31.75
C VAL A 142 21.37 3.63 32.33
N GLN A 143 20.33 3.47 31.53
CA GLN A 143 18.97 3.83 31.91
C GLN A 143 18.13 2.58 32.22
N ASN A 144 17.46 2.60 33.37
CA ASN A 144 16.43 1.64 33.76
C ASN A 144 16.89 0.16 33.66
N GLU A 145 18.08 -0.14 34.15
CA GLU A 145 18.50 -1.52 34.33
C GLU A 145 17.68 -2.19 35.43
N THR A 146 17.14 -3.36 35.16
CA THR A 146 16.38 -4.15 36.14
C THR A 146 17.31 -5.17 36.77
N SER A 147 17.38 -5.21 38.10
CA SER A 147 18.18 -6.20 38.83
C SER A 147 17.58 -7.61 38.74
N SER A 148 18.33 -8.62 39.20
CA SER A 148 17.75 -9.91 39.54
C SER A 148 16.63 -9.77 40.58
N THR A 149 15.64 -10.66 40.52
CA THR A 149 14.62 -10.77 41.57
C THR A 149 15.18 -11.59 42.72
N ASP A 150 15.19 -11.02 43.93
CA ASP A 150 15.40 -11.78 45.15
C ASP A 150 14.05 -12.38 45.59
N ALA A 151 14.07 -13.61 46.08
CA ALA A 151 12.84 -14.35 46.39
C ALA A 151 12.26 -14.00 47.78
N GLY A 152 12.99 -13.22 48.57
CA GLY A 152 12.68 -12.94 49.97
C GLY A 152 13.03 -14.09 50.91
N GLY A 153 12.64 -13.95 52.18
CA GLY A 153 12.90 -14.92 53.25
C GLY A 153 13.95 -14.48 54.27
N ASP A 154 14.58 -13.32 54.05
CA ASP A 154 15.49 -12.67 54.99
C ASP A 154 15.31 -11.13 54.92
N VAL A 155 15.84 -10.41 55.91
CA VAL A 155 15.84 -8.94 55.97
C VAL A 155 16.92 -8.31 55.09
N THR A 156 17.68 -9.11 54.34
CA THR A 156 18.74 -8.65 53.43
C THR A 156 18.50 -9.23 52.05
N SER A 157 18.40 -8.37 51.05
CA SER A 157 18.32 -8.75 49.64
C SER A 157 19.64 -8.46 48.95
N VAL A 158 20.19 -9.47 48.27
CA VAL A 158 21.43 -9.37 47.51
C VAL A 158 21.10 -9.52 46.04
N PHE A 159 21.40 -8.49 45.25
CA PHE A 159 21.18 -8.51 43.81
C PHE A 159 22.42 -8.98 43.07
N SER A 160 22.23 -9.64 41.94
CA SER A 160 23.33 -9.99 41.04
C SER A 160 24.05 -8.71 40.57
N PRO A 161 25.36 -8.77 40.30
CA PRO A 161 26.10 -7.66 39.71
C PRO A 161 25.37 -7.04 38.51
N PHE A 162 25.34 -5.71 38.48
CA PHE A 162 24.86 -4.97 37.31
C PHE A 162 25.74 -5.23 36.09
N GLU A 163 25.16 -5.09 34.91
CA GLU A 163 25.77 -5.50 33.64
C GLU A 163 26.99 -4.67 33.25
N HIS A 164 27.01 -3.37 33.59
CA HIS A 164 28.08 -2.45 33.24
C HIS A 164 28.79 -1.94 34.49
N THR A 165 30.06 -2.31 34.64
CA THR A 165 30.90 -1.92 35.79
C THR A 165 32.28 -1.48 35.28
N PRO A 166 33.04 -0.65 36.02
CA PRO A 166 32.73 -0.04 37.32
C PRO A 166 31.71 1.12 37.25
N ILE A 167 30.85 1.25 38.25
CA ILE A 167 29.87 2.34 38.39
C ILE A 167 30.56 3.60 38.92
N ILE A 168 30.20 4.77 38.39
CA ILE A 168 30.68 6.06 38.90
C ILE A 168 29.92 6.40 40.19
N ALA A 169 30.65 6.54 41.30
CA ALA A 169 30.05 6.83 42.60
C ALA A 169 29.26 8.16 42.59
N GLY A 170 28.06 8.14 43.19
CA GLY A 170 27.19 9.32 43.28
C GLY A 170 26.21 9.52 42.11
N THR A 171 26.23 8.64 41.10
CA THR A 171 25.37 8.75 39.91
C THR A 171 24.13 7.85 39.96
N MET A 172 24.13 6.84 40.83
CA MET A 172 23.06 5.86 40.89
C MET A 172 21.77 6.44 41.50
N THR A 173 20.70 6.26 40.77
CA THR A 173 19.33 6.49 41.21
C THR A 173 18.48 5.26 40.88
N GLY A 174 17.43 5.00 41.65
CA GLY A 174 16.62 3.83 41.38
C GLY A 174 15.27 3.83 42.07
N THR A 175 14.49 2.82 41.72
CA THR A 175 13.19 2.52 42.30
C THR A 175 13.19 1.08 42.76
N VAL A 176 12.69 0.87 43.97
CA VAL A 176 12.58 -0.43 44.62
C VAL A 176 11.15 -0.93 44.45
N TYR A 177 11.02 -2.18 44.00
CA TYR A 177 9.75 -2.85 43.79
C TYR A 177 9.62 -4.06 44.72
N ASP A 178 8.44 -4.18 45.32
CA ASP A 178 7.95 -5.41 45.93
C ASP A 178 6.96 -6.05 44.93
N GLY A 179 7.33 -7.21 44.39
CA GLY A 179 6.67 -7.81 43.24
C GLY A 179 6.61 -6.81 42.07
N SER A 180 5.40 -6.33 41.74
CA SER A 180 5.14 -5.36 40.67
C SER A 180 4.79 -3.95 41.17
N THR A 181 4.82 -3.71 42.49
CA THR A 181 4.44 -2.43 43.10
C THR A 181 5.68 -1.63 43.50
N ALA A 182 5.76 -0.37 43.07
CA ALA A 182 6.84 0.53 43.47
C ALA A 182 6.67 0.95 44.94
N VAL A 183 7.69 0.72 45.77
CA VAL A 183 7.65 0.96 47.23
C VAL A 183 8.40 2.22 47.59
N GLN A 184 9.65 2.35 47.11
CA GLN A 184 10.55 3.45 47.42
C GLN A 184 11.37 3.87 46.20
N THR A 185 11.76 5.13 46.14
CA THR A 185 12.85 5.58 45.28
C THR A 185 14.11 5.81 46.11
N PHE A 186 15.28 5.71 45.50
CA PHE A 186 16.53 5.95 46.19
C PHE A 186 17.55 6.67 45.32
N THR A 187 18.42 7.42 46.00
CA THR A 187 19.63 8.00 45.41
C THR A 187 20.83 7.59 46.26
N VAL A 188 21.96 7.31 45.60
CA VAL A 188 23.21 6.96 46.28
C VAL A 188 24.18 8.11 46.17
N SER A 189 24.64 8.62 47.31
CA SER A 189 25.63 9.70 47.34
C SER A 189 27.03 9.20 46.91
N GLN A 190 27.95 10.13 46.61
CA GLN A 190 29.35 9.78 46.32
C GLN A 190 30.02 9.03 47.49
N ALA A 191 29.55 9.23 48.72
CA ALA A 191 30.04 8.52 49.91
C ALA A 191 29.39 7.13 50.10
N GLY A 192 28.55 6.67 49.15
CA GLY A 192 27.85 5.38 49.23
C GLY A 192 26.63 5.38 50.16
N THR A 193 26.15 6.56 50.59
CA THR A 193 24.97 6.67 51.46
C THR A 193 23.69 6.64 50.64
N PHE A 194 22.80 5.69 50.94
CA PHE A 194 21.48 5.59 50.33
C PHE A 194 20.50 6.57 51.01
N THR A 195 19.77 7.33 50.20
CA THR A 195 18.66 8.16 50.67
C THR A 195 17.37 7.63 50.05
N PHE A 196 16.52 7.02 50.86
CA PHE A 196 15.23 6.47 50.42
C PHE A 196 14.12 7.52 50.54
N THR A 197 13.23 7.57 49.55
CA THR A 197 12.00 8.35 49.57
C THR A 197 10.81 7.40 49.37
N THR A 198 9.91 7.35 50.35
CA THR A 198 8.73 6.47 50.31
C THR A 198 7.75 6.91 49.24
N VAL A 199 7.36 5.98 48.37
CA VAL A 199 6.32 6.16 47.35
C VAL A 199 5.00 5.56 47.84
N ASN A 200 5.06 4.34 48.38
CA ASN A 200 3.93 3.66 49.01
C ASN A 200 4.35 3.11 50.38
N SER A 201 3.45 3.17 51.36
CA SER A 201 3.71 2.80 52.76
C SER A 201 3.07 1.48 53.19
N ASP A 202 2.45 0.74 52.28
CA ASP A 202 1.64 -0.45 52.59
C ASP A 202 2.48 -1.74 52.67
N THR A 203 3.79 -1.66 52.48
CA THR A 203 4.75 -2.78 52.42
C THR A 203 6.03 -2.47 53.22
N GLN A 204 6.89 -3.48 53.42
CA GLN A 204 8.17 -3.33 54.11
C GLN A 204 9.09 -2.35 53.37
N LEU A 205 9.88 -1.58 54.11
CA LEU A 205 10.70 -0.48 53.60
C LEU A 205 12.19 -0.79 53.75
N ALA A 206 12.96 -0.46 52.71
CA ALA A 206 14.42 -0.52 52.78
C ALA A 206 14.93 0.56 53.75
N THR A 207 15.73 0.13 54.72
CA THR A 207 16.28 0.99 55.79
C THR A 207 17.72 1.41 55.51
N ALA A 208 18.49 0.54 54.86
CA ALA A 208 19.84 0.84 54.39
C ALA A 208 20.17 0.03 53.13
N GLY A 209 21.25 0.41 52.45
CA GLY A 209 21.76 -0.30 51.30
C GLY A 209 23.27 -0.16 51.21
N THR A 210 23.91 -1.08 50.50
CA THR A 210 25.32 -0.98 50.11
C THR A 210 25.43 -1.17 48.60
N LEU A 211 26.37 -0.46 48.01
CA LEU A 211 26.74 -0.59 46.60
C LEU A 211 28.25 -0.73 46.51
N ASP A 212 28.72 -1.83 45.96
CA ASP A 212 30.10 -1.93 45.50
C ASP A 212 30.18 -1.41 44.07
N VAL A 213 30.76 -0.22 43.92
CA VAL A 213 30.92 0.44 42.62
C VAL A 213 31.89 -0.28 41.69
N THR A 214 32.73 -1.18 42.20
CA THR A 214 33.70 -1.90 41.37
C THR A 214 33.07 -3.16 40.77
N THR A 215 32.36 -3.92 41.60
CA THR A 215 31.75 -5.19 41.20
C THR A 215 30.31 -5.04 40.74
N GLY A 216 29.66 -3.91 41.02
CA GLY A 216 28.25 -3.68 40.71
C GLY A 216 27.29 -4.45 41.61
N GLU A 217 27.77 -5.10 42.68
CA GLU A 217 26.93 -5.81 43.64
C GLU A 217 26.21 -4.79 44.54
N MET A 218 24.89 -4.95 44.66
CA MET A 218 24.06 -4.10 45.51
C MET A 218 23.30 -4.95 46.51
N THR A 219 23.29 -4.50 47.76
CA THR A 219 22.47 -5.12 48.81
C THR A 219 21.55 -4.09 49.43
N LEU A 220 20.34 -4.51 49.77
CA LEU A 220 19.36 -3.72 50.52
C LEU A 220 19.01 -4.44 51.82
N THR A 221 18.93 -3.69 52.90
CA THR A 221 18.48 -4.17 54.21
C THR A 221 17.15 -3.55 54.55
N TRP A 222 16.23 -4.36 55.06
CA TRP A 222 14.81 -4.05 55.24
C TRP A 222 14.43 -4.03 56.72
N ASP A 223 13.31 -3.39 57.05
CA ASP A 223 12.70 -3.39 58.39
C ASP A 223 11.96 -4.70 58.73
N GLY A 224 11.63 -5.49 57.70
CA GLY A 224 11.11 -6.85 57.78
C GLY A 224 11.33 -7.59 56.45
N ASP A 225 11.06 -8.90 56.41
CA ASP A 225 11.17 -9.69 55.17
C ASP A 225 10.23 -9.09 54.09
N PRO A 226 10.79 -8.55 52.99
CA PRO A 226 10.01 -7.88 51.95
C PRO A 226 9.32 -8.88 51.01
N GLY A 227 9.60 -10.18 51.09
CA GLY A 227 9.19 -11.13 50.07
C GLY A 227 9.95 -10.90 48.75
N ALA A 228 9.33 -11.26 47.62
CA ALA A 228 10.00 -11.21 46.33
C ALA A 228 10.15 -9.77 45.81
N ASN A 229 11.37 -9.30 45.67
CA ASN A 229 11.68 -7.90 45.39
C ASN A 229 12.76 -7.73 44.31
N HIS A 230 12.76 -6.58 43.66
CA HIS A 230 13.76 -6.19 42.67
C HIS A 230 13.92 -4.67 42.63
N VAL A 231 14.97 -4.19 41.97
CA VAL A 231 15.17 -2.77 41.73
C VAL A 231 15.26 -2.47 40.25
N VAL A 232 14.87 -1.25 39.89
CA VAL A 232 15.17 -0.66 38.58
C VAL A 232 16.05 0.56 38.82
N VAL A 233 17.27 0.54 38.29
CA VAL A 233 18.31 1.55 38.53
C VAL A 233 18.74 2.25 37.26
N SER A 234 19.20 3.49 37.40
CA SER A 234 19.93 4.22 36.36
C SER A 234 21.20 4.78 36.98
N TYR A 235 22.33 4.62 36.29
CA TYR A 235 23.66 5.00 36.77
C TYR A 235 24.60 5.29 35.59
N GLU A 236 25.76 5.89 35.88
CA GLU A 236 26.83 6.03 34.90
C GLU A 236 27.95 5.04 35.22
N TYR A 237 28.55 4.43 34.20
CA TYR A 237 29.71 3.54 34.36
C TYR A 237 30.96 4.14 33.71
N ASN A 238 32.13 3.75 34.22
CA ASN A 238 33.39 4.20 33.66
C ASN A 238 33.69 3.47 32.35
N MET A 239 33.79 4.25 31.28
CA MET A 239 34.11 3.80 29.93
C MET A 239 35.62 3.78 29.64
N GLU A 240 36.44 4.38 30.49
CA GLU A 240 37.88 4.45 30.26
C GLU A 240 38.53 3.06 30.34
N CYS A 241 39.04 2.58 29.21
CA CYS A 241 39.68 1.25 29.09
C CYS A 241 38.78 0.08 29.52
N ASN A 242 37.46 0.25 29.46
CA ASN A 242 36.50 -0.82 29.75
C ASN A 242 36.37 -1.76 28.54
N GLN A 243 36.34 -3.08 28.80
CA GLN A 243 36.15 -4.09 27.76
C GLN A 243 34.67 -4.37 27.48
N ASP A 244 33.79 -4.07 28.44
CA ASP A 244 32.35 -4.34 28.37
C ASP A 244 31.61 -3.18 27.70
N LEU A 245 31.90 -2.97 26.42
CA LEU A 245 31.25 -1.93 25.63
C LEU A 245 29.94 -2.43 24.98
N PRO A 246 28.92 -1.58 24.84
CA PRO A 246 27.70 -1.95 24.12
C PRO A 246 27.95 -2.27 22.64
N GLU A 247 27.39 -3.36 22.14
CA GLU A 247 27.66 -3.91 20.81
C GLU A 247 26.43 -3.91 19.91
N ILE A 248 26.67 -3.72 18.60
CA ILE A 248 25.66 -3.87 17.55
C ILE A 248 26.11 -4.99 16.62
N ASN A 249 25.21 -5.91 16.29
CA ASN A 249 25.48 -7.01 15.38
C ASN A 249 24.78 -6.80 14.02
N LEU A 250 25.41 -7.31 12.96
CA LEU A 250 24.87 -7.39 11.62
C LEU A 250 24.42 -8.84 11.35
N VAL A 251 23.15 -9.01 10.99
CA VAL A 251 22.60 -10.27 10.53
C VAL A 251 22.20 -10.13 9.07
N VAL A 252 22.63 -11.07 8.23
CA VAL A 252 22.19 -11.18 6.84
C VAL A 252 21.06 -12.19 6.80
N GLU A 253 19.88 -11.75 6.37
CA GLU A 253 18.72 -12.61 6.14
C GLU A 253 18.46 -12.72 4.64
N SER A 254 17.85 -13.84 4.21
CA SER A 254 17.54 -14.10 2.82
C SER A 254 16.11 -14.63 2.65
N ASP A 255 15.40 -14.10 1.67
CA ASP A 255 14.10 -14.61 1.22
C ASP A 255 14.20 -15.15 -0.20
N ASP A 256 13.55 -16.28 -0.46
CA ASP A 256 13.47 -16.89 -1.78
C ASP A 256 12.29 -16.38 -2.60
N ILE A 257 12.53 -16.24 -3.91
CA ILE A 257 11.56 -15.86 -4.93
C ILE A 257 11.59 -16.93 -6.04
N VAL A 258 10.46 -17.59 -6.25
CA VAL A 258 10.31 -18.64 -7.27
C VAL A 258 9.40 -18.16 -8.40
N ALA A 259 9.85 -18.33 -9.64
CA ALA A 259 9.08 -17.97 -10.83
C ALA A 259 7.90 -18.93 -11.07
N LYS A 260 6.68 -18.39 -11.08
CA LYS A 260 5.44 -19.08 -11.45
C LYS A 260 5.11 -18.84 -12.91
N THR A 261 4.34 -19.76 -13.50
CA THR A 261 3.97 -19.73 -14.92
C THR A 261 2.52 -19.29 -15.10
N ARG A 262 2.24 -18.45 -16.11
CA ARG A 262 0.90 -18.24 -16.67
C ARG A 262 0.89 -18.62 -18.14
N LYS A 263 -0.19 -19.25 -18.58
CA LYS A 263 -0.38 -19.68 -19.96
C LYS A 263 -1.84 -19.55 -20.38
N LEU A 264 -2.10 -19.05 -21.57
CA LEU A 264 -3.40 -19.11 -22.22
C LEU A 264 -3.26 -19.67 -23.64
N LYS A 265 -4.31 -20.31 -24.13
CA LYS A 265 -4.39 -20.81 -25.51
C LYS A 265 -5.64 -20.26 -26.20
N ALA A 266 -5.51 -19.95 -27.47
CA ALA A 266 -6.61 -19.66 -28.38
C ALA A 266 -6.71 -20.80 -29.39
N THR A 267 -7.94 -21.13 -29.72
CA THR A 267 -8.28 -22.07 -30.80
C THR A 267 -9.37 -21.42 -31.64
N TRP A 268 -9.21 -21.42 -32.95
CA TRP A 268 -10.24 -20.94 -33.87
C TRP A 268 -10.41 -21.96 -35.00
N SER A 269 -11.54 -21.89 -35.69
CA SER A 269 -11.80 -22.75 -36.85
C SER A 269 -11.45 -22.02 -38.15
N TYR A 270 -11.17 -22.78 -39.21
CA TYR A 270 -10.86 -22.20 -40.51
C TYR A 270 -12.05 -21.50 -41.15
N GLU A 271 -13.25 -22.03 -40.93
CA GLU A 271 -14.52 -21.45 -41.38
C GLU A 271 -14.70 -20.06 -40.75
N ALA A 272 -14.51 -19.95 -39.44
CA ALA A 272 -14.61 -18.67 -38.74
C ALA A 272 -13.56 -17.66 -39.22
N GLN A 273 -12.34 -18.10 -39.53
CA GLN A 273 -11.31 -17.22 -40.08
C GLN A 273 -11.66 -16.75 -41.51
N GLN A 274 -12.20 -17.63 -42.35
CA GLN A 274 -12.63 -17.29 -43.71
C GLN A 274 -13.81 -16.30 -43.68
N ASP A 275 -14.78 -16.51 -42.79
CA ASP A 275 -15.93 -15.63 -42.61
C ASP A 275 -15.50 -14.25 -42.07
N LEU A 276 -14.64 -14.22 -41.03
CA LEU A 276 -14.13 -12.96 -40.47
C LEU A 276 -13.30 -12.17 -41.49
N ARG A 277 -12.51 -12.86 -42.31
CA ARG A 277 -11.70 -12.21 -43.35
C ARG A 277 -12.55 -11.72 -44.51
N SER A 278 -13.54 -12.49 -44.95
CA SER A 278 -14.40 -12.12 -46.08
C SER A 278 -15.41 -11.01 -45.75
N GLN A 279 -16.00 -11.04 -44.55
CA GLN A 279 -17.05 -10.09 -44.17
C GLN A 279 -16.50 -8.85 -43.46
N HIS A 280 -15.47 -9.00 -42.60
CA HIS A 280 -14.98 -7.92 -41.75
C HIS A 280 -13.54 -7.50 -42.04
N ASN A 281 -12.85 -8.17 -42.98
CA ASN A 281 -11.44 -7.94 -43.29
C ASN A 281 -10.55 -8.00 -42.03
N LEU A 282 -10.91 -8.86 -41.07
CA LEU A 282 -10.17 -9.06 -39.83
C LEU A 282 -9.39 -10.38 -39.87
N ASP A 283 -8.22 -10.37 -39.26
CA ASP A 283 -7.41 -11.57 -39.05
C ASP A 283 -7.68 -12.16 -37.66
N ALA A 284 -8.34 -13.32 -37.65
CA ALA A 284 -8.68 -14.03 -36.42
C ALA A 284 -7.45 -14.37 -35.56
N GLU A 285 -6.31 -14.68 -36.17
CA GLU A 285 -5.08 -15.00 -35.43
C GLU A 285 -4.57 -13.78 -34.66
N ALA A 286 -4.44 -12.64 -35.36
CA ALA A 286 -3.91 -11.42 -34.80
C ALA A 286 -4.80 -10.90 -33.66
N GLU A 287 -6.12 -10.90 -33.86
CA GLU A 287 -7.09 -10.42 -32.88
C GLU A 287 -7.11 -11.31 -31.62
N LEU A 288 -7.14 -12.65 -31.77
CA LEU A 288 -7.12 -13.56 -30.62
C LEU A 288 -5.79 -13.49 -29.85
N THR A 289 -4.67 -13.36 -30.55
CA THR A 289 -3.35 -13.22 -29.90
C THR A 289 -3.29 -11.92 -29.09
N ALA A 290 -3.84 -10.82 -29.60
CA ALA A 290 -3.88 -9.54 -28.91
C ALA A 290 -4.71 -9.62 -27.62
N VAL A 291 -5.90 -10.22 -27.67
CA VAL A 291 -6.79 -10.39 -26.51
C VAL A 291 -6.13 -11.25 -25.43
N LEU A 292 -5.52 -12.37 -25.81
CA LEU A 292 -4.85 -13.25 -24.85
C LEU A 292 -3.66 -12.58 -24.16
N ALA A 293 -2.85 -11.83 -24.91
CA ALA A 293 -1.72 -11.08 -24.34
C ALA A 293 -2.17 -10.07 -23.29
N GLN A 294 -3.28 -9.39 -23.57
CA GLN A 294 -3.87 -8.40 -22.68
C GLN A 294 -4.47 -9.02 -21.43
N GLU A 295 -5.15 -10.16 -21.55
CA GLU A 295 -5.78 -10.81 -20.40
C GLU A 295 -4.75 -11.30 -19.39
N ILE A 296 -3.63 -11.88 -19.87
CA ILE A 296 -2.50 -12.26 -19.01
C ILE A 296 -1.96 -11.03 -18.26
N ASN A 297 -1.81 -9.91 -18.96
CA ASN A 297 -1.32 -8.66 -18.39
C ASN A 297 -2.28 -8.10 -17.32
N LEU A 298 -3.58 -8.12 -17.58
CA LEU A 298 -4.60 -7.70 -16.62
C LEU A 298 -4.59 -8.61 -15.37
N GLU A 299 -4.54 -9.92 -15.55
CA GLU A 299 -4.46 -10.88 -14.44
C GLU A 299 -3.24 -10.63 -13.54
N ILE A 300 -2.07 -10.33 -14.13
CA ILE A 300 -0.84 -10.03 -13.38
C ILE A 300 -1.03 -8.78 -12.52
N ASP A 301 -1.55 -7.70 -13.09
CA ASP A 301 -1.79 -6.45 -12.35
C ASP A 301 -2.80 -6.65 -11.21
N ARG A 302 -3.88 -7.41 -11.47
CA ARG A 302 -4.88 -7.75 -10.46
C ARG A 302 -4.30 -8.56 -9.31
N GLU A 303 -3.44 -9.52 -9.64
CA GLU A 303 -2.76 -10.35 -8.66
C GLU A 303 -1.89 -9.49 -7.74
N VAL A 304 -1.08 -8.58 -8.29
CA VAL A 304 -0.21 -7.69 -7.50
C VAL A 304 -1.05 -6.78 -6.59
N LEU A 305 -2.08 -6.12 -7.10
CA LEU A 305 -2.92 -5.23 -6.30
C LEU A 305 -3.70 -5.96 -5.20
N THR A 306 -4.18 -7.17 -5.48
CA THR A 306 -4.88 -7.98 -4.49
C THR A 306 -3.94 -8.42 -3.36
N ASP A 307 -2.71 -8.80 -3.72
CA ASP A 307 -1.68 -9.20 -2.76
C ASP A 307 -1.29 -8.04 -1.84
N LEU A 308 -1.01 -6.87 -2.42
CA LEU A 308 -0.73 -5.63 -1.68
C LEU A 308 -1.87 -5.24 -0.73
N ARG A 309 -3.11 -5.38 -1.18
CA ARG A 309 -4.30 -5.04 -0.37
C ARG A 309 -4.46 -5.99 0.81
N ASN A 310 -4.28 -7.29 0.60
CA ASN A 310 -4.49 -8.29 1.63
C ASN A 310 -3.38 -8.24 2.70
N ASN A 311 -2.16 -7.87 2.29
CA ASN A 311 -0.99 -7.82 3.16
C ASN A 311 -0.54 -6.39 3.54
N ALA A 312 -1.44 -5.41 3.47
CA ALA A 312 -1.13 -4.04 3.89
C ALA A 312 -0.88 -3.97 5.42
N GLY A 313 0.26 -3.45 5.84
CA GLY A 313 0.69 -3.42 7.24
C GLY A 313 0.05 -2.32 8.09
N THR A 314 -0.66 -1.38 7.46
CA THR A 314 -1.49 -0.38 8.15
C THR A 314 -2.90 -0.43 7.60
N VAL A 315 -3.86 -0.77 8.46
CA VAL A 315 -5.29 -0.81 8.10
C VAL A 315 -6.00 0.29 8.88
N SER A 316 -6.71 1.15 8.16
CA SER A 316 -7.51 2.22 8.74
C SER A 316 -8.91 2.21 8.13
N ALA A 317 -9.87 2.79 8.84
CA ALA A 317 -11.21 3.06 8.33
C ALA A 317 -11.55 4.54 8.50
N TRP A 318 -12.39 5.04 7.61
CA TRP A 318 -13.02 6.35 7.70
C TRP A 318 -14.50 6.20 7.36
N ASP A 319 -15.36 6.82 8.15
CA ASP A 319 -16.80 6.79 7.97
C ASP A 319 -17.33 8.23 7.93
N TYR A 320 -18.10 8.53 6.88
CA TYR A 320 -18.71 9.82 6.65
C TYR A 320 -19.72 10.25 7.73
N ASN A 321 -20.37 9.29 8.40
CA ASN A 321 -21.37 9.60 9.42
C ASN A 321 -20.73 10.04 10.73
N THR A 322 -19.58 9.47 11.08
CA THR A 322 -18.84 9.78 12.31
C THR A 322 -17.72 10.80 12.09
N SER A 323 -17.47 11.22 10.85
CA SER A 323 -16.43 12.20 10.53
C SER A 323 -16.80 13.59 11.06
N LEU A 324 -15.81 14.28 11.63
CA LEU A 324 -15.93 15.66 12.08
C LEU A 324 -16.24 16.58 10.90
N GLY A 325 -17.18 17.52 11.09
CA GLY A 325 -17.62 18.49 10.08
C GLY A 325 -19.13 18.54 9.95
N ASP A 326 -19.69 19.74 9.86
CA ASP A 326 -21.14 19.95 9.72
C ASP A 326 -21.55 19.94 8.25
N ASN A 327 -20.65 20.46 7.38
CA ASN A 327 -20.86 20.50 5.94
C ASN A 327 -20.22 19.29 5.25
N ILE A 328 -20.79 18.88 4.10
CA ILE A 328 -20.27 17.79 3.25
C ILE A 328 -18.78 18.00 2.91
N LYS A 329 -18.40 19.24 2.62
CA LYS A 329 -17.03 19.60 2.28
C LYS A 329 -16.06 19.39 3.46
N GLU A 330 -16.43 19.82 4.66
CA GLU A 330 -15.60 19.66 5.86
C GLU A 330 -15.41 18.17 6.22
N LYS A 331 -16.47 17.38 6.05
CA LYS A 331 -16.38 15.92 6.21
C LYS A 331 -15.37 15.33 5.23
N TYR A 332 -15.37 15.73 3.96
CA TYR A 332 -14.38 15.26 3.00
C TYR A 332 -12.95 15.79 3.24
N GLU A 333 -12.81 16.99 3.84
CA GLU A 333 -11.50 17.45 4.32
C GLU A 333 -10.98 16.59 5.48
N SER A 334 -11.86 16.04 6.34
CA SER A 334 -11.46 15.08 7.37
C SER A 334 -10.89 13.76 6.79
N LEU A 335 -11.40 13.31 5.63
CA LEU A 335 -10.85 12.15 4.92
C LEU A 335 -9.41 12.43 4.47
N TYR A 336 -9.15 13.64 3.96
CA TYR A 336 -7.80 14.08 3.60
C TYR A 336 -6.86 14.06 4.81
N ILE A 337 -7.29 14.57 5.97
CA ILE A 337 -6.51 14.51 7.22
C ILE A 337 -6.19 13.06 7.59
N LYS A 338 -7.16 12.14 7.48
CA LYS A 338 -6.94 10.72 7.76
C LYS A 338 -5.91 10.09 6.82
N ILE A 339 -5.90 10.46 5.55
CA ILE A 339 -4.91 10.00 4.57
C ILE A 339 -3.51 10.52 4.90
N VAL A 340 -3.40 11.79 5.30
CA VAL A 340 -2.12 12.36 5.79
C VAL A 340 -1.61 11.57 7.00
N GLU A 341 -2.50 11.28 7.96
CA GLU A 341 -2.17 10.49 9.15
C GLU A 341 -1.66 9.10 8.79
N VAL A 342 -2.38 8.36 7.93
CA VAL A 342 -1.98 7.02 7.49
C VAL A 342 -0.64 7.06 6.74
N SER A 343 -0.43 8.07 5.89
CA SER A 343 0.85 8.29 5.20
C SER A 343 2.00 8.55 6.17
N ASN A 344 1.76 9.30 7.25
CA ASN A 344 2.75 9.55 8.30
C ASN A 344 3.02 8.31 9.16
N ILE A 345 2.03 7.43 9.38
CA ILE A 345 2.23 6.14 10.03
C ILE A 345 3.12 5.24 9.18
N VAL A 346 2.91 5.19 7.86
CA VAL A 346 3.79 4.46 6.93
C VAL A 346 5.20 5.06 6.92
N HIS A 347 5.32 6.39 6.92
CA HIS A 347 6.63 7.04 7.04
C HIS A 347 7.33 6.65 8.32
N ARG A 348 6.60 6.68 9.44
CA ARG A 348 7.11 6.26 10.73
C ARG A 348 7.63 4.84 10.61
N LYS A 349 6.80 3.87 10.20
CA LYS A 349 7.15 2.43 10.12
C LYS A 349 8.28 2.07 9.14
N THR A 350 8.51 2.87 8.11
CA THR A 350 9.50 2.56 7.07
C THR A 350 10.80 3.35 7.22
N LEU A 351 10.75 4.54 7.84
CA LEU A 351 11.87 5.48 7.89
C LEU A 351 12.45 5.83 6.52
N ARG A 352 11.67 5.69 5.43
CA ARG A 352 12.08 6.00 4.05
C ARG A 352 11.30 7.18 3.47
N GLY A 353 10.00 7.23 3.73
CA GLY A 353 9.14 8.31 3.28
C GLY A 353 7.67 8.02 3.55
N GLY A 354 6.84 9.06 3.53
CA GLY A 354 5.38 8.86 3.51
C GLY A 354 4.93 8.34 2.16
N CYS A 355 3.71 7.80 2.09
CA CYS A 355 3.15 7.29 0.83
C CYS A 355 3.27 8.31 -0.31
N ASN A 356 3.45 7.83 -1.54
CA ASN A 356 3.62 8.66 -2.74
C ASN A 356 2.68 8.28 -3.91
N TRP A 357 1.96 7.17 -3.81
CA TRP A 357 0.93 6.78 -4.76
C TRP A 357 -0.32 6.26 -4.04
N ILE A 358 -1.46 6.37 -4.72
CA ILE A 358 -2.77 5.91 -4.25
C ILE A 358 -3.48 5.21 -5.40
N VAL A 359 -4.05 4.03 -5.15
CA VAL A 359 -4.95 3.31 -6.05
C VAL A 359 -6.32 3.20 -5.38
N THR A 360 -7.38 3.58 -6.08
CA THR A 360 -8.73 3.58 -5.50
C THR A 360 -9.84 3.29 -6.52
N SER A 361 -11.03 3.00 -6.01
CA SER A 361 -12.26 2.84 -6.79
C SER A 361 -12.68 4.16 -7.45
N PRO A 362 -13.42 4.13 -8.58
CA PRO A 362 -13.84 5.36 -9.27
C PRO A 362 -14.69 6.30 -8.41
N GLU A 363 -15.50 5.72 -7.53
CA GLU A 363 -16.35 6.43 -6.57
C GLU A 363 -15.50 7.29 -5.62
N VAL A 364 -14.49 6.70 -5.01
CA VAL A 364 -13.58 7.41 -4.10
C VAL A 364 -12.68 8.40 -4.88
N ALA A 365 -12.30 8.07 -6.11
CA ALA A 365 -11.57 8.99 -6.98
C ALA A 365 -12.37 10.28 -7.23
N SER A 366 -13.69 10.20 -7.45
CA SER A 366 -14.53 11.39 -7.65
C SER A 366 -14.59 12.31 -6.44
N ILE A 367 -14.44 11.79 -5.21
CA ILE A 367 -14.35 12.60 -3.99
C ILE A 367 -13.07 13.46 -4.03
N PHE A 368 -11.95 12.90 -4.49
CA PHE A 368 -10.70 13.67 -4.63
C PHE A 368 -10.79 14.72 -5.75
N GLU A 369 -11.43 14.38 -6.86
CA GLU A 369 -11.59 15.29 -8.01
C GLU A 369 -12.49 16.49 -7.67
N THR A 370 -13.49 16.32 -6.80
CA THR A 370 -14.53 17.32 -6.55
C THR A 370 -14.40 18.06 -5.22
N ALA A 371 -13.98 17.37 -4.14
CA ALA A 371 -14.13 17.87 -2.77
C ALA A 371 -12.80 18.15 -2.06
N THR A 372 -11.66 17.69 -2.59
CA THR A 372 -10.35 17.83 -1.90
C THR A 372 -9.57 19.04 -2.42
N ALA A 373 -9.17 19.93 -1.50
CA ALA A 373 -8.28 21.04 -1.82
C ALA A 373 -6.90 20.52 -2.28
N GLY A 374 -6.37 21.07 -3.38
CA GLY A 374 -5.03 20.74 -3.87
C GLY A 374 -4.95 19.54 -4.82
N PHE A 375 -6.07 19.00 -5.30
CA PHE A 375 -6.04 18.08 -6.43
C PHE A 375 -5.60 18.81 -7.71
N ALA A 376 -4.48 18.39 -8.28
CA ALA A 376 -3.99 18.85 -9.57
C ALA A 376 -4.29 17.75 -10.60
N PRO A 377 -5.27 17.99 -11.51
CA PRO A 377 -5.57 17.03 -12.56
C PRO A 377 -4.34 16.84 -13.45
N SER A 378 -4.14 15.63 -13.97
CA SER A 378 -3.09 15.40 -14.95
C SER A 378 -3.36 16.29 -16.17
N PRO A 379 -2.41 17.14 -16.61
CA PRO A 379 -2.55 17.81 -17.89
C PRO A 379 -2.63 16.73 -18.96
N SER A 380 -3.70 16.76 -19.74
CA SER A 380 -4.16 15.73 -20.65
C SER A 380 -3.04 14.95 -21.36
N GLU A 381 -2.99 13.63 -21.15
CA GLU A 381 -2.90 12.75 -22.31
C GLU A 381 -4.31 12.72 -22.91
N THR A 382 -4.41 12.70 -24.24
CA THR A 382 -5.65 12.67 -25.01
C THR A 382 -6.75 11.90 -24.26
N PHE A 383 -7.98 12.43 -24.21
CA PHE A 383 -9.20 11.74 -23.72
C PHE A 383 -9.53 10.47 -24.55
N THR A 384 -8.54 9.67 -24.92
CA THR A 384 -8.76 8.26 -25.21
C THR A 384 -9.21 7.67 -23.88
N SER A 385 -10.51 7.38 -23.75
CA SER A 385 -11.00 6.46 -22.73
C SER A 385 -10.03 5.27 -22.70
N SER A 386 -9.19 5.14 -21.68
CA SER A 386 -8.33 3.98 -21.51
C SER A 386 -9.00 3.11 -20.47
N LEU A 387 -9.82 2.15 -20.90
CA LEU A 387 -10.52 1.27 -19.97
C LEU A 387 -9.50 0.50 -19.15
N GLY A 388 -9.40 0.75 -17.84
CA GLY A 388 -8.33 0.20 -17.03
C GLY A 388 -7.97 1.06 -15.85
N ILE A 389 -6.82 0.80 -15.25
CA ILE A 389 -6.28 1.69 -14.23
C ILE A 389 -5.79 2.95 -14.92
N GLN A 390 -6.38 4.09 -14.60
CA GLN A 390 -6.06 5.39 -15.19
C GLN A 390 -5.35 6.25 -14.16
N TYR A 391 -4.31 6.95 -14.59
CA TYR A 391 -3.74 8.02 -13.80
C TYR A 391 -4.65 9.25 -13.89
N VAL A 392 -5.07 9.77 -12.73
CA VAL A 392 -6.03 10.88 -12.65
C VAL A 392 -5.34 12.21 -12.46
N GLY A 393 -4.27 12.22 -11.66
CA GLY A 393 -3.55 13.42 -11.29
C GLY A 393 -2.76 13.26 -10.01
N THR A 394 -2.29 14.36 -9.45
CA THR A 394 -1.63 14.39 -8.14
C THR A 394 -2.54 15.05 -7.11
N VAL A 395 -2.55 14.51 -5.89
CA VAL A 395 -3.12 15.17 -4.72
C VAL A 395 -1.99 15.91 -4.02
N ASN A 396 -2.08 17.24 -3.97
CA ASN A 396 -1.13 18.16 -3.33
C ASN A 396 0.33 17.96 -3.77
N ASN A 397 0.55 17.56 -5.04
CA ASN A 397 1.86 17.18 -5.59
C ASN A 397 2.63 16.09 -4.80
N ARG A 398 1.94 15.38 -3.89
CA ARG A 398 2.54 14.36 -3.03
C ARG A 398 2.14 12.96 -3.45
N TRP A 399 0.85 12.75 -3.72
CA TRP A 399 0.31 11.43 -4.06
C TRP A 399 -0.14 11.36 -5.50
N ARG A 400 0.41 10.40 -6.24
CA ARG A 400 -0.05 10.05 -7.59
C ARG A 400 -1.33 9.21 -7.48
N LEU A 401 -2.45 9.75 -7.93
CA LEU A 401 -3.75 9.09 -7.85
C LEU A 401 -4.03 8.27 -9.10
N TYR A 402 -4.34 6.99 -8.88
CA TYR A 402 -4.75 6.04 -9.89
C TYR A 402 -6.17 5.56 -9.60
N LYS A 403 -7.07 5.67 -10.59
CA LYS A 403 -8.44 5.14 -10.50
C LYS A 403 -8.52 3.82 -11.23
N ASP A 404 -9.15 2.86 -10.59
CA ASP A 404 -9.26 1.51 -11.10
C ASP A 404 -10.72 1.03 -11.08
N PRO A 405 -11.36 0.85 -12.26
CA PRO A 405 -12.76 0.45 -12.35
C PRO A 405 -13.10 -0.89 -11.71
N LEU A 406 -12.11 -1.78 -11.56
CA LEU A 406 -12.31 -3.13 -11.00
C LEU A 406 -11.84 -3.22 -9.54
N PHE A 407 -11.53 -2.09 -8.90
CA PHE A 407 -11.17 -2.04 -7.49
C PHE A 407 -12.43 -2.21 -6.63
N PRO A 408 -12.37 -2.89 -5.47
CA PRO A 408 -13.50 -2.95 -4.55
C PRO A 408 -14.00 -1.57 -4.16
N SER A 409 -15.32 -1.41 -4.10
CA SER A 409 -15.96 -0.15 -3.73
C SER A 409 -15.57 0.29 -2.32
N GLY A 410 -15.50 1.61 -2.10
CA GLY A 410 -15.18 2.20 -0.81
C GLY A 410 -13.79 1.81 -0.26
N GLN A 411 -12.87 1.37 -1.10
CA GLN A 411 -11.50 1.06 -0.67
C GLN A 411 -10.46 1.94 -1.35
N LEU A 412 -9.40 2.22 -0.60
CA LEU A 412 -8.24 2.96 -1.03
C LEU A 412 -6.99 2.22 -0.58
N LEU A 413 -6.07 1.98 -1.50
CA LEU A 413 -4.75 1.45 -1.24
C LEU A 413 -3.74 2.57 -1.46
N MET A 414 -2.84 2.76 -0.52
CA MET A 414 -1.72 3.68 -0.63
C MET A 414 -0.42 2.97 -0.31
N GLY A 415 0.68 3.49 -0.85
CA GLY A 415 1.99 2.97 -0.50
C GLY A 415 3.11 3.90 -0.84
N TYR A 416 4.29 3.50 -0.39
CA TYR A 416 5.55 4.14 -0.68
C TYR A 416 6.38 3.30 -1.65
N LYS A 417 6.96 3.98 -2.65
CA LYS A 417 7.98 3.43 -3.54
C LYS A 417 9.05 4.50 -3.75
N GLY A 418 10.29 4.23 -3.34
CA GLY A 418 11.40 5.14 -3.57
C GLY A 418 11.90 5.15 -5.01
N ASP A 419 12.86 6.02 -5.30
CA ASP A 419 13.49 6.13 -6.62
C ASP A 419 14.41 4.94 -6.93
N SER A 420 14.99 4.35 -5.88
CA SER A 420 15.75 3.11 -5.99
C SER A 420 14.81 1.91 -6.08
N TYR A 421 15.15 0.94 -6.92
CA TYR A 421 14.41 -0.31 -7.04
C TYR A 421 14.46 -1.16 -5.76
N MET A 422 15.42 -0.92 -4.87
CA MET A 422 15.50 -1.57 -3.56
C MET A 422 14.55 -0.98 -2.52
N ASP A 423 13.96 0.18 -2.82
CA ASP A 423 13.14 0.94 -1.88
C ASP A 423 11.64 0.70 -2.12
N SER A 424 11.25 -0.56 -1.98
CA SER A 424 9.85 -1.01 -2.04
C SER A 424 9.67 -2.29 -1.22
N GLY A 425 8.50 -2.45 -0.62
CA GLY A 425 8.17 -3.66 0.14
C GLY A 425 7.79 -4.88 -0.71
N TYR A 426 7.54 -4.69 -2.01
CA TYR A 426 7.03 -5.71 -2.90
C TYR A 426 7.81 -5.74 -4.20
N PHE A 427 8.25 -6.94 -4.59
CA PHE A 427 9.03 -7.18 -5.78
C PHE A 427 8.24 -7.99 -6.79
N PHE A 428 8.11 -7.43 -8.00
CA PHE A 428 7.65 -8.14 -9.18
C PHE A 428 8.86 -8.51 -10.05
N CYS A 429 9.08 -9.80 -10.26
CA CYS A 429 10.31 -10.31 -10.83
C CYS A 429 10.05 -11.06 -12.15
N PRO A 430 10.02 -10.39 -13.31
CA PRO A 430 9.83 -11.07 -14.59
C PRO A 430 11.01 -12.00 -14.90
N TYR A 431 10.73 -13.21 -15.37
CA TYR A 431 11.75 -14.20 -15.75
C TYR A 431 11.71 -14.47 -17.26
N VAL A 432 10.58 -14.95 -17.77
CA VAL A 432 10.35 -15.13 -19.21
C VAL A 432 9.25 -14.15 -19.61
N PRO A 433 9.54 -13.20 -20.52
CA PRO A 433 8.52 -12.27 -21.00
C PRO A 433 7.43 -13.04 -21.75
N LEU A 434 6.38 -12.34 -22.13
CA LEU A 434 5.28 -12.93 -22.89
C LEU A 434 5.81 -13.53 -24.22
N THR A 435 5.85 -14.85 -24.31
CA THR A 435 6.33 -15.59 -25.47
C THR A 435 5.15 -16.26 -26.16
N GLN A 436 5.10 -16.14 -27.49
CA GLN A 436 4.06 -16.73 -28.32
C GLN A 436 4.57 -18.03 -28.92
N THR A 437 3.74 -19.07 -28.91
CA THR A 437 4.04 -20.28 -29.69
C THR A 437 3.73 -20.01 -31.17
N PRO A 438 4.38 -20.74 -32.11
CA PRO A 438 3.86 -20.80 -33.48
C PRO A 438 2.44 -21.36 -33.48
N VAL A 439 1.70 -21.10 -34.55
CA VAL A 439 0.39 -21.72 -34.77
C VAL A 439 0.60 -23.21 -35.02
N VAL A 440 -0.05 -24.04 -34.21
CA VAL A 440 -0.02 -25.50 -34.34
C VAL A 440 -1.39 -25.97 -34.81
N LEU A 441 -1.40 -26.85 -35.80
CA LEU A 441 -2.62 -27.50 -36.27
C LEU A 441 -2.88 -28.75 -35.46
N ASP A 442 -4.10 -28.86 -34.94
CA ASP A 442 -4.53 -30.08 -34.28
C ASP A 442 -4.68 -31.22 -35.30
N PRO A 443 -4.03 -32.38 -35.13
CA PRO A 443 -4.07 -33.45 -36.13
C PRO A 443 -5.44 -34.10 -36.28
N GLU A 444 -6.31 -33.99 -35.26
CA GLU A 444 -7.66 -34.59 -35.27
C GLU A 444 -8.72 -33.65 -35.86
N SER A 445 -8.73 -32.39 -35.41
CA SER A 445 -9.74 -31.41 -35.82
C SER A 445 -9.29 -30.45 -36.93
N PHE A 446 -8.01 -30.46 -37.30
CA PHE A 446 -7.36 -29.49 -38.18
C PHE A 446 -7.51 -28.02 -37.74
N CYS A 447 -8.07 -27.75 -36.56
CA CYS A 447 -8.24 -26.40 -36.06
C CYS A 447 -6.89 -25.79 -35.63
N PRO A 448 -6.56 -24.56 -36.08
CA PRO A 448 -5.37 -23.85 -35.61
C PRO A 448 -5.46 -23.50 -34.11
N ARG A 449 -4.32 -23.67 -33.44
CA ARG A 449 -4.14 -23.36 -32.02
C ARG A 449 -2.90 -22.50 -31.82
N LYS A 450 -2.99 -21.50 -30.95
CA LYS A 450 -1.86 -20.65 -30.58
C LYS A 450 -1.84 -20.41 -29.07
N GLY A 451 -0.66 -20.53 -28.47
CA GLY A 451 -0.45 -20.35 -27.04
C GLY A 451 0.39 -19.11 -26.73
N LEU A 452 0.12 -18.52 -25.57
CA LEU A 452 0.95 -17.50 -24.94
C LEU A 452 1.39 -17.99 -23.57
N LEU A 453 2.65 -17.78 -23.24
CA LEU A 453 3.20 -18.13 -21.93
C LEU A 453 4.07 -17.00 -21.38
N THR A 454 4.05 -16.84 -20.06
CA THR A 454 4.93 -15.94 -19.32
C THR A 454 5.34 -16.60 -18.00
N ARG A 455 6.52 -16.23 -17.49
CA ARG A 455 7.01 -16.67 -16.18
C ARG A 455 7.52 -15.49 -15.39
N TYR A 456 7.09 -15.39 -14.14
CA TYR A 456 7.54 -14.32 -13.24
C TYR A 456 7.43 -14.77 -11.78
N GLY A 457 8.30 -14.23 -10.93
CA GLY A 457 8.21 -14.33 -9.48
C GLY A 457 7.51 -13.10 -8.90
N LYS A 458 6.92 -13.26 -7.73
CA LYS A 458 6.39 -12.15 -6.93
C LYS A 458 6.65 -12.46 -5.46
N LYS A 459 7.03 -11.45 -4.69
CA LYS A 459 7.26 -11.61 -3.25
C LYS A 459 7.03 -10.28 -2.53
N LEU A 460 6.22 -10.34 -1.49
CA LEU A 460 6.23 -9.31 -0.44
C LEU A 460 7.36 -9.68 0.52
N LEU A 461 8.28 -8.75 0.75
CA LEU A 461 9.32 -8.95 1.76
C LEU A 461 8.69 -9.04 3.15
N ARG A 462 9.36 -9.71 4.09
CA ARG A 462 8.86 -9.88 5.47
C ARG A 462 8.42 -8.57 6.14
N GLU A 463 9.22 -7.52 5.99
CA GLU A 463 8.86 -6.17 6.48
C GLU A 463 8.22 -5.27 5.40
N GLY A 464 7.99 -5.82 4.21
CA GLY A 464 7.43 -5.10 3.07
C GLY A 464 5.99 -4.63 3.28
N SER A 465 5.23 -5.29 4.16
CA SER A 465 3.87 -4.87 4.51
C SER A 465 3.82 -3.46 5.08
N LYS A 466 4.88 -3.01 5.77
CA LYS A 466 4.99 -1.66 6.37
C LYS A 466 4.90 -0.53 5.34
N PHE A 467 5.25 -0.80 4.08
CA PHE A 467 5.25 0.18 2.98
C PHE A 467 3.84 0.48 2.43
N TYR A 468 2.85 -0.34 2.78
CA TYR A 468 1.52 -0.28 2.20
C TYR A 468 0.46 -0.08 3.29
N ALA A 469 -0.53 0.73 2.98
CA ALA A 469 -1.67 0.95 3.85
C ALA A 469 -2.99 0.86 3.09
N ARG A 470 -4.00 0.28 3.74
CA ARG A 470 -5.35 0.16 3.22
C ARG A 470 -6.30 0.98 4.07
N LEU A 471 -7.06 1.85 3.41
CA LEU A 471 -8.12 2.64 4.01
C LEU A 471 -9.47 2.17 3.47
N SER A 472 -10.40 1.86 4.37
CA SER A 472 -11.81 1.60 4.02
C SER A 472 -12.64 2.86 4.27
N ILE A 473 -13.50 3.21 3.32
CA ILE A 473 -14.32 4.42 3.32
C ILE A 473 -15.78 3.96 3.30
N ALA A 474 -16.53 4.29 4.35
CA ALA A 474 -17.91 3.89 4.53
C ALA A 474 -18.87 5.08 4.43
N ASN A 475 -20.10 4.80 4.01
CA ASN A 475 -21.26 5.72 4.00
C ASN A 475 -21.04 7.07 3.28
N PHE A 476 -20.10 7.14 2.34
CA PHE A 476 -19.84 8.35 1.57
C PHE A 476 -20.96 8.63 0.57
N ILE A 477 -21.14 9.90 0.23
CA ILE A 477 -22.19 10.39 -0.69
C ILE A 477 -21.53 11.24 -1.78
N ILE A 478 -21.56 10.78 -3.03
CA ILE A 478 -20.97 11.49 -4.17
C ILE A 478 -21.90 12.61 -4.66
#